data_AF-A0A6A4I9V0-F1
#
_entry.id   AF-A0A6A4I9V0-F1
#
_cell.length_a   1.000
_cell.length_b   1.000
_cell.length_c   1.000
_cell.angle_alpha   90.00
_cell.angle_beta   90.00
_cell.angle_gamma   90.00
#
_symmetry.space_group_name_H-M   'P 1'
#
loop_
_entity.id
_entity.type
_entity.pdbx_description
1 polymer ?
#
loop_
_entity_poly.entity_id
_entity_poly.type
_entity_poly.pdbx_seq_one_letter_code
_entity_poly.pdbx_strand_id
1 'polypeptide(L)'
;MPYGPEWKACWKLFTTSQLYATLVRKMAGSSILSVAYGFDVNVVQDSVYTYNAEKALDGLIAASIPGSFLVDYLPWLKYIPSWVPGASLQCQARIWKADMEKLLHGPFAATKSSLIEGGVDPCFVTRCFEQLGDPNSNVERMIEQTSGTIISSRPPAGSTDTTIIALTNFFLAMVKYPEYQKKAQHELDRVIGNDRLPDFSDKSSLPYIQAIVNEVLRWQPVNPLVLAHLSNIQRISNP
;
A
#
# COMPACT_ATOMS: atom_id res chain seq x y z
N MET A 1 -10.44 5.97 39.48
CA MET A 1 -10.03 6.05 38.06
C MET A 1 -10.55 4.81 37.35
N PRO A 2 -11.44 4.89 36.35
CA PRO A 2 -12.16 3.72 35.88
C PRO A 2 -11.67 3.28 34.50
N TYR A 3 -10.52 2.61 34.42
CA TYR A 3 -10.16 1.82 33.23
C TYR A 3 -9.34 0.59 33.69
N GLY A 4 -9.76 -0.61 33.27
CA GLY A 4 -9.20 -1.91 33.66
C GLY A 4 -7.84 -2.25 32.99
N PRO A 5 -7.25 -3.43 33.24
CA PRO A 5 -5.89 -3.79 32.79
C PRO A 5 -5.64 -3.66 31.27
N GLU A 6 -6.70 -3.63 30.46
CA GLU A 6 -6.66 -3.56 29.00
C GLU A 6 -6.20 -2.22 28.44
N TRP A 7 -6.48 -1.09 29.12
CA TRP A 7 -5.96 0.22 28.68
C TRP A 7 -4.44 0.27 28.78
N LYS A 8 -3.84 -0.46 29.74
CA LYS A 8 -2.38 -0.53 29.88
C LYS A 8 -1.76 -1.28 28.71
N ALA A 9 -2.44 -2.25 28.12
CA ALA A 9 -1.97 -2.96 26.92
C ALA A 9 -2.03 -2.05 25.68
N CYS A 10 -3.15 -1.34 25.46
CA CYS A 10 -3.25 -0.34 24.40
C CYS A 10 -2.26 0.83 24.57
N TRP A 11 -2.04 1.28 25.81
CA TRP A 11 -1.04 2.28 26.14
C TRP A 11 0.39 1.79 25.92
N LYS A 12 0.69 0.51 26.21
CA LYS A 12 2.01 -0.10 25.98
C LYS A 12 2.30 -0.32 24.49
N LEU A 13 1.27 -0.64 23.69
CA LEU A 13 1.33 -0.66 22.23
C LEU A 13 1.62 0.72 21.65
N PHE A 14 1.01 1.78 22.21
CA PHE A 14 1.22 3.16 21.76
C PHE A 14 2.57 3.76 22.23
N THR A 15 2.99 3.47 23.47
CA THR A 15 4.25 3.97 24.03
C THR A 15 5.49 3.28 23.46
N THR A 16 5.33 2.09 22.86
CA THR A 16 6.39 1.44 22.08
C THR A 16 6.18 1.71 20.59
N SER A 17 6.40 2.96 20.16
CA SER A 17 6.18 3.45 18.77
C SER A 17 6.71 2.50 17.68
N GLN A 18 7.85 1.84 17.93
CA GLN A 18 8.47 0.89 17.01
C GLN A 18 7.66 -0.40 16.82
N LEU A 19 7.01 -0.91 17.89
CA LEU A 19 6.22 -2.13 17.83
C LEU A 19 4.91 -1.91 17.07
N TYR A 20 4.21 -0.82 17.35
CA TYR A 20 3.00 -0.43 16.61
C TYR A 20 3.28 -0.28 15.11
N ALA A 21 4.29 0.52 14.74
CA ALA A 21 4.64 0.72 13.34
C ALA A 21 4.99 -0.60 12.63
N THR A 22 5.67 -1.51 13.33
CA THR A 22 6.00 -2.85 12.80
C THR A 22 4.76 -3.71 12.59
N LEU A 23 3.82 -3.72 13.54
CA LEU A 23 2.59 -4.52 13.43
C LEU A 23 1.68 -4.04 12.32
N VAL A 24 1.46 -2.73 12.19
CA VAL A 24 0.60 -2.18 11.13
C VAL A 24 1.24 -2.38 9.74
N ARG A 25 2.58 -2.25 9.64
CA ARG A 25 3.32 -2.61 8.41
C ARG A 25 3.12 -4.07 8.03
N LYS A 26 3.25 -4.97 8.99
CA LYS A 26 3.04 -6.41 8.78
C LYS A 26 1.63 -6.72 8.32
N MET A 27 0.63 -6.15 8.99
CA MET A 27 -0.78 -6.34 8.64
C MET A 27 -1.08 -5.85 7.21
N ALA A 28 -0.67 -4.62 6.88
CA ALA A 28 -0.94 -4.03 5.56
C ALA A 28 -0.19 -4.78 4.44
N GLY A 29 1.10 -5.06 4.63
CA GLY A 29 1.93 -5.78 3.67
C GLY A 29 1.46 -7.22 3.42
N SER A 30 1.03 -7.92 4.46
CA SER A 30 0.52 -9.29 4.33
C SER A 30 -0.87 -9.33 3.68
N SER A 31 -1.74 -8.37 4.03
CA SER A 31 -3.07 -8.25 3.42
C SER A 31 -3.00 -7.98 1.92
N ILE A 32 -2.15 -7.05 1.48
CA ILE A 32 -2.04 -6.71 0.06
C ILE A 32 -1.43 -7.84 -0.77
N LEU A 33 -0.46 -8.57 -0.22
CA LEU A 33 0.14 -9.74 -0.87
C LEU A 33 -0.83 -10.92 -0.95
N SER A 34 -1.65 -11.13 0.10
CA SER A 34 -2.72 -12.11 0.09
C SER A 34 -3.78 -11.79 -0.97
N VAL A 35 -4.26 -10.54 -1.02
CA VAL A 35 -5.26 -10.10 -2.00
C VAL A 35 -4.72 -10.18 -3.44
N ALA A 36 -3.48 -9.75 -3.67
CA ALA A 36 -2.93 -9.70 -5.02
C ALA A 36 -2.48 -11.09 -5.54
N TYR A 37 -1.84 -11.90 -4.69
CA TYR A 37 -1.11 -13.12 -5.09
C TYR A 37 -1.56 -14.40 -4.37
N GLY A 38 -2.43 -14.31 -3.37
CA GLY A 38 -2.93 -15.47 -2.63
C GLY A 38 -1.93 -16.01 -1.61
N PHE A 39 -0.94 -15.22 -1.19
CA PHE A 39 0.03 -15.67 -0.19
C PHE A 39 -0.57 -15.72 1.21
N ASP A 40 -0.17 -16.72 2.00
CA ASP A 40 -0.54 -16.83 3.40
C ASP A 40 0.04 -15.68 4.21
N VAL A 41 -0.86 -14.92 4.84
CA VAL A 41 -0.58 -13.77 5.70
C VAL A 41 0.45 -14.08 6.79
N ASN A 42 0.49 -15.33 7.30
CA ASN A 42 1.41 -15.76 8.35
C ASN A 42 2.81 -16.09 7.84
N VAL A 43 2.96 -16.43 6.56
CA VAL A 43 4.23 -16.84 5.92
C VAL A 43 4.93 -15.65 5.26
N VAL A 44 4.19 -14.61 4.92
CA VAL A 44 4.70 -13.40 4.24
C VAL A 44 5.64 -12.55 5.11
N GLN A 45 5.62 -12.77 6.44
CA GLN A 45 6.18 -11.87 7.44
C GLN A 45 7.69 -11.61 7.33
N ASP A 46 8.47 -12.50 6.72
CA ASP A 46 9.91 -12.31 6.45
C ASP A 46 10.28 -12.87 5.06
N SER A 47 9.31 -12.83 4.14
CA SER A 47 9.49 -13.39 2.81
C SER A 47 10.41 -12.51 1.96
N VAL A 48 11.08 -13.15 0.99
CA VAL A 48 11.85 -12.47 -0.05
C VAL A 48 11.00 -11.43 -0.79
N TYR A 49 9.68 -11.63 -0.88
CA TYR A 49 8.74 -10.72 -1.53
C TYR A 49 8.52 -9.43 -0.74
N THR A 50 8.45 -9.51 0.59
CA THR A 50 8.34 -8.33 1.45
C THR A 50 9.59 -7.47 1.33
N TYR A 51 10.77 -8.11 1.38
CA TYR A 51 12.07 -7.44 1.21
C TYR A 51 12.23 -6.82 -0.19
N ASN A 52 11.94 -7.58 -1.25
CA ASN A 52 12.06 -7.09 -2.63
C ASN A 52 11.16 -5.90 -2.87
N ALA A 53 9.94 -5.93 -2.33
CA ALA A 53 9.04 -4.79 -2.41
C ALA A 53 9.59 -3.57 -1.68
N GLU A 54 10.05 -3.69 -0.42
CA GLU A 54 10.66 -2.57 0.28
C GLU A 54 11.83 -1.96 -0.52
N LYS A 55 12.71 -2.79 -1.07
CA LYS A 55 13.84 -2.33 -1.89
C LYS A 55 13.43 -1.65 -3.19
N ALA A 56 12.46 -2.21 -3.90
CA ALA A 56 11.95 -1.60 -5.12
C ALA A 56 11.40 -0.19 -4.82
N LEU A 57 10.64 -0.06 -3.74
CA LEU A 57 9.96 1.17 -3.39
C LEU A 57 10.91 2.31 -2.99
N ASP A 58 12.09 2.02 -2.44
CA ASP A 58 13.12 3.03 -2.18
C ASP A 58 13.46 3.80 -3.47
N GLY A 59 13.61 3.07 -4.58
CA GLY A 59 13.85 3.66 -5.89
C GLY A 59 12.67 4.43 -6.44
N LEU A 60 11.45 3.91 -6.25
CA LEU A 60 10.22 4.58 -6.69
C LEU A 60 10.05 5.94 -6.01
N ILE A 61 10.25 6.00 -4.70
CA ILE A 61 10.11 7.25 -3.94
C ILE A 61 11.12 8.28 -4.38
N ALA A 62 12.39 7.90 -4.48
CA ALA A 62 13.43 8.81 -4.93
C ALA A 62 13.09 9.41 -6.30
N ALA A 63 12.62 8.57 -7.24
CA ALA A 63 12.23 8.95 -8.59
C ALA A 63 10.90 9.72 -8.68
N SER A 64 10.02 9.61 -7.70
CA SER A 64 8.68 10.23 -7.74
C SER A 64 8.67 11.68 -7.24
N ILE A 65 9.77 12.17 -6.65
CA ILE A 65 9.91 13.56 -6.22
C ILE A 65 10.22 14.41 -7.46
N PRO A 66 9.31 15.29 -7.91
CA PRO A 66 9.55 16.07 -9.11
C PRO A 66 10.78 16.96 -8.97
N GLY A 67 11.70 16.88 -9.93
CA GLY A 67 12.90 17.73 -9.95
C GLY A 67 14.00 17.27 -8.99
N SER A 68 13.89 16.06 -8.42
CA SER A 68 14.95 15.46 -7.61
C SER A 68 16.17 15.07 -8.45
N PHE A 69 16.00 14.91 -9.76
CA PHE A 69 17.08 14.56 -10.68
C PHE A 69 17.23 15.54 -11.83
N LEU A 70 18.48 15.75 -12.25
CA LEU A 70 18.79 16.65 -13.37
C LEU A 70 18.16 16.18 -14.69
N VAL A 71 17.88 14.88 -14.83
CA VAL A 71 17.19 14.31 -15.99
C VAL A 71 15.76 14.83 -16.15
N ASP A 72 15.13 15.28 -15.05
CA ASP A 72 13.79 15.87 -15.07
C ASP A 72 13.78 17.23 -15.80
N TYR A 73 14.91 17.95 -15.73
CA TYR A 73 15.09 19.25 -16.39
C TYR A 73 15.80 19.12 -17.75
N LEU A 74 16.71 18.16 -17.88
CA LEU A 74 17.55 17.94 -19.04
C LEU A 74 17.39 16.49 -19.55
N PRO A 75 16.36 16.19 -20.35
CA PRO A 75 16.01 14.82 -20.73
C PRO A 75 17.12 14.06 -21.48
N TRP A 76 18.04 14.77 -22.14
CA TRP A 76 19.16 14.18 -22.86
C TRP A 76 20.18 13.49 -21.94
N LEU A 77 20.20 13.82 -20.65
CA LEU A 77 21.06 13.16 -19.66
C LEU A 77 20.78 11.66 -19.51
N LYS A 78 19.60 11.17 -19.92
CA LYS A 78 19.26 9.74 -19.91
C LYS A 78 20.10 8.89 -20.87
N TYR A 79 20.82 9.51 -21.80
CA TYR A 79 21.67 8.81 -22.77
C TYR A 79 23.15 8.81 -22.39
N ILE A 80 23.53 9.48 -21.29
CA ILE A 80 24.92 9.53 -20.85
C ILE A 80 25.33 8.13 -20.34
N PRO A 81 26.44 7.55 -20.84
CA PRO A 81 26.94 6.28 -20.33
C PRO A 81 27.37 6.35 -18.85
N SER A 82 27.20 5.25 -18.10
CA SER A 82 27.54 5.21 -16.66
C SER A 82 29.01 5.41 -16.32
N TRP A 83 29.92 5.36 -17.30
CA TRP A 83 31.34 5.60 -17.09
C TRP A 83 31.70 7.10 -17.05
N VAL A 84 30.77 7.98 -17.43
CA VAL A 84 30.99 9.44 -17.42
C VAL A 84 30.96 9.95 -15.97
N PRO A 85 31.91 10.80 -15.55
CA PRO A 85 31.88 11.43 -14.23
C PRO A 85 30.55 12.17 -13.99
N GLY A 86 29.86 11.85 -12.89
CA GLY A 86 28.54 12.41 -12.58
C GLY A 86 27.34 11.60 -13.10
N ALA A 87 27.54 10.52 -13.87
CA ALA A 87 26.47 9.64 -14.35
C ALA A 87 26.02 8.57 -13.32
N SER A 88 26.13 8.86 -12.02
CA SER A 88 25.71 7.95 -10.94
C SER A 88 24.23 7.57 -11.04
N LEU A 89 23.40 8.46 -11.59
CA LEU A 89 21.98 8.23 -11.88
C LEU A 89 21.74 7.00 -12.74
N GLN A 90 22.59 6.74 -13.74
CA GLN A 90 22.43 5.57 -14.63
C GLN A 90 22.74 4.26 -13.90
N CYS A 91 23.74 4.28 -13.02
CA CYS A 91 24.04 3.13 -12.16
C CYS A 91 22.87 2.89 -11.20
N GLN A 92 22.38 3.94 -10.57
CA GLN A 92 21.26 3.87 -9.63
C GLN A 92 19.96 3.42 -10.29
N ALA A 93 19.65 3.93 -11.48
CA ALA A 93 18.48 3.53 -12.26
C ALA A 93 18.51 2.05 -12.65
N ARG A 94 19.69 1.48 -12.95
CA ARG A 94 19.81 0.02 -13.20
C ARG A 94 19.50 -0.80 -11.95
N ILE A 95 20.00 -0.38 -10.79
CA ILE A 95 19.73 -1.06 -9.52
C ILE A 95 18.21 -1.02 -9.24
N TRP A 96 17.61 0.17 -9.31
CA TRP A 96 16.17 0.34 -9.10
C TRP A 96 15.32 -0.44 -10.10
N LYS A 97 15.74 -0.49 -11.38
CA LYS A 97 15.07 -1.32 -12.38
C LYS A 97 15.12 -2.80 -12.01
N ALA A 98 16.28 -3.32 -11.60
CA ALA A 98 16.41 -4.71 -11.20
C ALA A 98 15.58 -5.04 -9.95
N ASP A 99 15.50 -4.12 -8.98
CA ASP A 99 14.66 -4.32 -7.79
C ASP A 99 13.16 -4.27 -8.13
N MET A 100 12.75 -3.39 -9.06
CA MET A 100 11.38 -3.41 -9.62
C MET A 100 11.05 -4.70 -10.36
N GLU A 101 11.97 -5.21 -11.18
CA GLU A 101 11.78 -6.48 -11.89
C GLU A 101 11.58 -7.64 -10.90
N LYS A 102 12.32 -7.67 -9.77
CA LYS A 102 12.10 -8.67 -8.71
C LYS A 102 10.72 -8.54 -8.04
N LEU A 103 10.26 -7.31 -7.82
CA LEU A 103 8.93 -7.03 -7.25
C LEU A 103 7.80 -7.50 -8.18
N LEU A 104 7.93 -7.22 -9.47
CA LEU A 104 6.91 -7.56 -10.48
C LEU A 104 6.86 -9.06 -10.75
N HIS A 105 8.00 -9.64 -11.11
CA HIS A 105 8.06 -11.00 -11.63
C HIS A 105 8.03 -12.07 -10.54
N GLY A 106 8.64 -11.80 -9.38
CA GLY A 106 8.82 -12.80 -8.33
C GLY A 106 7.49 -13.36 -7.77
N PRO A 107 6.65 -12.50 -7.16
CA PRO A 107 5.35 -12.93 -6.62
C PRO A 107 4.43 -13.51 -7.71
N PHE A 108 4.42 -12.90 -8.89
CA PHE A 108 3.58 -13.34 -10.00
C PHE A 108 3.92 -14.75 -10.48
N ALA A 109 5.20 -15.03 -10.70
CA ALA A 109 5.68 -16.35 -11.11
C ALA A 109 5.33 -17.41 -10.05
N ALA A 110 5.47 -17.10 -8.77
CA ALA A 110 5.14 -18.01 -7.68
C ALA A 110 3.64 -18.37 -7.65
N THR A 111 2.76 -17.36 -7.77
CA THR A 111 1.30 -17.60 -7.85
C THR A 111 0.93 -18.38 -9.11
N LYS A 112 1.56 -18.08 -10.25
CA LYS A 112 1.33 -18.81 -11.50
C LYS A 112 1.71 -20.30 -11.38
N SER A 113 2.86 -20.60 -10.78
CA SER A 113 3.27 -21.98 -10.53
C SER A 113 2.30 -22.69 -9.59
N SER A 114 1.87 -22.03 -8.51
CA SER A 114 0.88 -22.59 -7.57
C SER A 114 -0.47 -22.90 -8.24
N LEU A 115 -0.92 -22.03 -9.15
CA LEU A 115 -2.13 -22.23 -9.95
C LEU A 115 -2.02 -23.48 -10.85
N ILE A 116 -0.86 -23.72 -11.48
CA ILE A 116 -0.60 -24.91 -12.30
C ILE A 116 -0.56 -26.18 -11.44
N GLU A 117 0.00 -26.09 -10.23
CA GLU A 117 0.10 -27.19 -9.27
C GLU A 117 -1.23 -27.54 -8.58
N GLY A 118 -2.29 -26.76 -8.83
CA GLY A 118 -3.63 -26.99 -8.27
C GLY A 118 -3.86 -26.40 -6.88
N GLY A 119 -2.94 -25.56 -6.39
CA GLY A 119 -3.15 -24.73 -5.20
C GLY A 119 -3.99 -23.51 -5.57
N VAL A 120 -5.20 -23.38 -5.02
CA VAL A 120 -6.12 -22.30 -5.41
C VAL A 120 -6.64 -21.58 -4.19
N ASP A 121 -5.83 -20.67 -3.65
CA ASP A 121 -6.38 -19.56 -2.87
C ASP A 121 -6.87 -18.47 -3.85
N PRO A 122 -8.13 -18.02 -3.74
CA PRO A 122 -8.68 -17.01 -4.62
C PRO A 122 -8.01 -15.65 -4.38
N CYS A 123 -7.34 -15.12 -5.39
CA CYS A 123 -6.65 -13.83 -5.37
C CYS A 123 -6.89 -13.07 -6.68
N PHE A 124 -6.36 -11.84 -6.78
CA PHE A 124 -6.49 -11.03 -7.98
C PHE A 124 -5.95 -11.74 -9.22
N VAL A 125 -4.74 -12.31 -9.14
CA VAL A 125 -4.08 -12.98 -10.27
C VAL A 125 -4.88 -14.21 -10.72
N THR A 126 -5.29 -15.09 -9.80
CA THR A 126 -6.04 -16.31 -10.16
C THR A 126 -7.40 -15.97 -10.77
N ARG A 127 -8.12 -14.98 -10.22
CA ARG A 127 -9.37 -14.48 -10.81
C ARG A 127 -9.18 -13.89 -12.21
N CYS A 128 -8.09 -13.17 -12.45
CA CYS A 128 -7.82 -12.64 -13.79
C CYS A 128 -7.60 -13.78 -14.80
N PHE A 129 -6.89 -14.84 -14.42
CA PHE A 129 -6.69 -15.99 -15.29
C PHE A 129 -7.98 -16.77 -15.55
N GLU A 130 -8.86 -16.90 -14.54
CA GLU A 130 -10.18 -17.54 -14.69
C GLU A 130 -11.11 -16.76 -15.64
N GLN A 131 -11.14 -15.43 -15.54
CA GLN A 131 -12.06 -14.58 -16.29
C GLN A 131 -11.61 -14.27 -17.72
N LEU A 132 -10.29 -14.19 -17.95
CA LEU A 132 -9.75 -13.70 -19.22
C LEU A 132 -9.42 -14.80 -20.24
N GLY A 133 -9.64 -16.08 -19.88
CA GLY A 133 -9.71 -17.24 -20.78
C GLY A 133 -8.85 -17.15 -22.06
N ASP A 134 -7.64 -17.73 -21.98
CA ASP A 134 -6.61 -17.90 -23.02
C ASP A 134 -5.43 -16.87 -22.95
N PRO A 135 -4.23 -17.29 -22.50
CA PRO A 135 -3.08 -16.42 -22.24
C PRO A 135 -2.33 -16.06 -23.53
N ASN A 136 -2.88 -15.11 -24.30
CA ASN A 136 -2.01 -14.32 -25.16
C ASN A 136 -1.00 -13.56 -24.27
N SER A 137 0.28 -13.51 -24.66
CA SER A 137 1.38 -12.89 -23.87
C SER A 137 1.10 -11.46 -23.42
N ASN A 138 0.27 -10.73 -24.16
CA ASN A 138 -0.17 -9.38 -23.82
C ASN A 138 -1.10 -9.33 -22.60
N VAL A 139 -1.98 -10.31 -22.42
CA VAL A 139 -2.90 -10.39 -21.28
C VAL A 139 -2.14 -10.79 -20.02
N GLU A 140 -1.27 -11.80 -20.12
CA GLU A 140 -0.43 -12.23 -19.01
C GLU A 140 0.44 -11.07 -18.48
N ARG A 141 1.13 -10.37 -19.39
CA ARG A 141 1.93 -9.19 -19.05
C ARG A 141 1.07 -8.10 -18.39
N MET A 142 -0.17 -7.92 -18.84
CA MET A 142 -1.08 -6.95 -18.24
C MET A 142 -1.47 -7.34 -16.82
N ILE A 143 -1.78 -8.61 -16.55
CA ILE A 143 -2.08 -9.10 -15.21
C ILE A 143 -0.86 -8.96 -14.30
N GLU A 144 0.33 -9.33 -14.77
CA GLU A 144 1.58 -9.18 -14.04
C GLU A 144 1.87 -7.72 -13.69
N GLN A 145 1.79 -6.82 -14.67
CA GLN A 145 1.99 -5.38 -14.44
C GLN A 145 0.94 -4.81 -13.50
N THR A 146 -0.34 -5.20 -13.65
CA THR A 146 -1.44 -4.70 -12.81
C THR A 146 -1.29 -5.21 -11.37
N SER A 147 -1.06 -6.50 -11.17
CA SER A 147 -0.82 -7.08 -9.84
C SER A 147 0.42 -6.48 -9.18
N GLY A 148 1.47 -6.21 -9.98
CA GLY A 148 2.66 -5.49 -9.56
C GLY A 148 2.37 -4.08 -9.06
N THR A 149 1.47 -3.33 -9.72
CA THR A 149 1.04 -2.01 -9.26
C THR A 149 0.29 -2.03 -7.93
N ILE A 150 -0.43 -3.13 -7.65
CA ILE A 150 -1.15 -3.34 -6.38
C ILE A 150 -0.14 -3.49 -5.22
N ILE A 151 1.03 -4.10 -5.43
CA ILE A 151 2.09 -4.12 -4.41
C ILE A 151 2.90 -2.83 -4.42
N SER A 152 3.19 -2.26 -5.60
CA SER A 152 4.03 -1.06 -5.69
C SER A 152 3.35 0.20 -5.13
N SER A 153 2.07 0.14 -4.77
CA SER A 153 1.39 1.16 -3.97
C SER A 153 1.71 1.08 -2.47
N ARG A 154 2.39 0.01 -2.01
CA ARG A 154 3.07 0.01 -0.71
C ARG A 154 4.26 0.95 -0.81
N PRO A 155 4.59 1.81 0.17
CA PRO A 155 5.85 2.53 0.21
C PRO A 155 6.81 1.90 1.24
N PRO A 156 8.13 2.16 1.13
CA PRO A 156 9.17 1.55 1.96
C PRO A 156 9.23 2.20 3.33
N ALA A 157 9.97 1.55 4.23
CA ALA A 157 10.24 2.00 5.60
C ALA A 157 10.70 3.47 5.68
N GLY A 158 9.75 4.38 5.87
CA GLY A 158 9.99 5.83 5.94
C GLY A 158 8.95 6.68 5.21
N SER A 159 8.21 6.08 4.27
CA SER A 159 6.99 6.63 3.71
C SER A 159 5.88 5.62 3.88
N THR A 160 4.78 6.10 4.39
CA THR A 160 3.86 5.27 5.16
C THR A 160 2.77 4.79 4.20
N ASP A 161 2.52 3.47 4.10
CA ASP A 161 1.39 2.91 3.35
C ASP A 161 0.14 3.75 3.59
N THR A 162 -0.63 4.02 2.54
CA THR A 162 -1.84 4.84 2.66
C THR A 162 -2.73 4.36 3.82
N THR A 163 -2.80 3.05 4.02
CA THR A 163 -3.49 2.39 5.14
C THR A 163 -2.78 2.64 6.47
N ILE A 164 -1.46 2.52 6.53
CA ILE A 164 -0.68 2.79 7.75
C ILE A 164 -0.79 4.29 8.13
N ILE A 165 -0.78 5.22 7.17
CA ILE A 165 -0.97 6.67 7.43
C ILE A 165 -2.35 6.89 7.99
N ALA A 166 -3.38 6.38 7.31
CA ALA A 166 -4.76 6.53 7.74
C ALA A 166 -4.97 5.97 9.16
N LEU A 167 -4.45 4.78 9.45
CA LEU A 167 -4.52 4.18 10.78
C LEU A 167 -3.76 4.99 11.82
N THR A 168 -2.54 5.44 11.50
CA THR A 168 -1.75 6.29 12.40
C THR A 168 -2.46 7.59 12.71
N ASN A 169 -3.05 8.24 11.70
CA ASN A 169 -3.85 9.45 11.86
C ASN A 169 -5.13 9.18 12.67
N PHE A 170 -5.78 8.04 12.46
CA PHE A 170 -6.93 7.60 13.26
C PHE A 170 -6.55 7.45 14.74
N PHE A 171 -5.50 6.70 15.08
CA PHE A 171 -5.09 6.53 16.48
C PHE A 171 -4.67 7.86 17.11
N LEU A 172 -3.96 8.71 16.37
CA LEU A 172 -3.63 10.06 16.82
C LEU A 172 -4.90 10.87 17.12
N ALA A 173 -5.91 10.82 16.26
CA ALA A 173 -7.19 11.50 16.47
C ALA A 173 -7.93 10.94 17.69
N MET A 174 -7.98 9.62 17.88
CA MET A 174 -8.65 9.00 19.03
C MET A 174 -7.97 9.33 20.37
N VAL A 175 -6.63 9.42 20.39
CA VAL A 175 -5.87 9.85 21.58
C VAL A 175 -6.11 11.33 21.89
N LYS A 176 -6.19 12.18 20.86
CA LYS A 176 -6.39 13.63 21.02
C LYS A 176 -7.84 14.00 21.38
N TYR A 177 -8.81 13.22 20.89
CA TYR A 177 -10.24 13.48 21.02
C TYR A 177 -11.01 12.23 21.52
N PRO A 178 -10.77 11.80 22.77
CA PRO A 178 -11.31 10.56 23.32
C PRO A 178 -12.85 10.54 23.40
N GLU A 179 -13.51 11.69 23.40
CA GLU A 179 -14.97 11.82 23.35
C GLU A 179 -15.57 11.24 22.06
N TYR A 180 -14.88 11.38 20.93
CA TYR A 180 -15.35 10.81 19.67
C TYR A 180 -15.14 9.29 19.63
N GLN A 181 -14.04 8.80 20.22
CA GLN A 181 -13.80 7.36 20.38
C GLN A 181 -14.91 6.69 21.22
N LYS A 182 -15.33 7.31 22.33
CA LYS A 182 -16.40 6.77 23.18
C LYS A 182 -17.74 6.69 22.45
N LYS A 183 -18.08 7.71 21.67
CA LYS A 183 -19.30 7.70 20.84
C LYS A 183 -19.26 6.61 19.77
N ALA A 184 -18.07 6.38 19.20
CA ALA A 184 -17.85 5.31 18.22
C ALA A 184 -18.10 3.93 18.83
N GLN A 185 -17.53 3.68 20.02
CA GLN A 185 -17.76 2.46 20.79
C GLN A 185 -19.25 2.26 21.10
N HIS A 186 -19.93 3.31 21.56
CA HIS A 186 -21.37 3.22 21.84
C HIS A 186 -22.22 2.89 20.60
N GLU A 187 -21.84 3.36 19.40
CA GLU A 187 -22.51 2.95 18.16
C GLU A 187 -22.29 1.46 17.87
N LEU A 188 -21.04 0.99 17.98
CA LEU A 188 -20.70 -0.42 17.78
C LEU A 188 -21.45 -1.32 18.78
N ASP A 189 -21.42 -1.00 20.06
CA ASP A 189 -22.08 -1.78 21.12
C ASP A 189 -23.60 -1.84 20.89
N ARG A 190 -24.21 -0.76 20.40
CA ARG A 190 -25.65 -0.70 20.12
C ARG A 190 -26.05 -1.49 18.88
N VAL A 191 -25.24 -1.45 17.82
CA VAL A 191 -25.61 -2.01 16.50
C VAL A 191 -25.18 -3.47 16.38
N ILE A 192 -24.01 -3.81 16.91
CA ILE A 192 -23.38 -5.12 16.74
C ILE A 192 -23.52 -5.96 18.02
N GLY A 193 -23.45 -5.31 19.18
CA GLY A 193 -23.40 -5.99 20.48
C GLY A 193 -22.02 -6.58 20.75
N ASN A 194 -21.96 -7.58 21.64
CA ASN A 194 -20.71 -8.20 22.11
C ASN A 194 -20.50 -9.64 21.63
N ASP A 195 -21.42 -10.17 20.80
CA ASP A 195 -21.43 -11.60 20.43
C ASP A 195 -20.56 -11.90 19.20
N ARG A 196 -20.21 -10.88 18.41
CA ARG A 196 -19.40 -11.01 17.20
C ARG A 196 -18.60 -9.76 16.88
N LEU A 197 -17.62 -9.91 16.00
CA LEU A 197 -16.91 -8.78 15.41
C LEU A 197 -17.74 -8.11 14.29
N PRO A 198 -17.48 -6.82 14.01
CA PRO A 198 -18.07 -6.12 12.87
C PRO A 198 -17.70 -6.76 11.53
N ASP A 199 -18.61 -6.72 10.57
CA ASP A 199 -18.33 -7.07 9.18
C ASP A 199 -18.86 -6.02 8.19
N PHE A 200 -18.66 -6.24 6.88
CA PHE A 200 -19.05 -5.27 5.85
C PHE A 200 -20.56 -5.08 5.70
N SER A 201 -21.38 -6.04 6.15
CA SER A 201 -22.85 -5.92 6.10
C SER A 201 -23.36 -4.87 7.10
N ASP A 202 -22.64 -4.65 8.20
CA ASP A 202 -22.97 -3.65 9.21
C ASP A 202 -22.73 -2.21 8.75
N LYS A 203 -21.96 -2.01 7.68
CA LYS A 203 -21.47 -0.68 7.27
C LYS A 203 -22.60 0.35 7.20
N SER A 204 -23.73 0.01 6.58
CA SER A 204 -24.88 0.90 6.43
C SER A 204 -25.53 1.31 7.75
N SER A 205 -25.40 0.47 8.78
CA SER A 205 -25.92 0.67 10.14
C SER A 205 -24.93 1.41 11.06
N LEU A 206 -23.73 1.73 10.58
CA LEU A 206 -22.67 2.40 11.34
C LEU A 206 -22.33 3.80 10.77
N PRO A 207 -23.29 4.75 10.73
CA PRO A 207 -23.07 6.07 10.14
C PRO A 207 -22.02 6.89 10.89
N TYR A 208 -21.89 6.75 12.22
CA TYR A 208 -20.92 7.51 12.99
C TYR A 208 -19.49 6.99 12.78
N ILE A 209 -19.30 5.67 12.70
CA ILE A 209 -18.00 5.08 12.29
C ILE A 209 -17.61 5.56 10.89
N GLN A 210 -18.54 5.56 9.94
CA GLN A 210 -18.27 6.09 8.59
C GLN A 210 -17.87 7.57 8.62
N ALA A 211 -18.55 8.38 9.44
CA ALA A 211 -18.19 9.79 9.63
C ALA A 211 -16.76 9.95 10.19
N ILE A 212 -16.35 9.10 11.15
CA ILE A 212 -14.98 9.12 11.68
C ILE A 212 -13.97 8.76 10.59
N VAL A 213 -14.21 7.71 9.80
CA VAL A 213 -13.30 7.33 8.70
C VAL A 213 -13.13 8.49 7.73
N ASN A 214 -14.24 9.12 7.32
CA ASN A 214 -14.21 10.28 6.43
C ASN A 214 -13.45 11.46 7.05
N GLU A 215 -13.67 11.73 8.34
CA GLU A 215 -13.04 12.85 9.03
C GLU A 215 -11.53 12.64 9.22
N VAL A 216 -11.08 11.40 9.48
CA VAL A 216 -9.64 11.08 9.53
C VAL A 216 -8.97 11.35 8.19
N LEU A 217 -9.60 10.91 7.09
CA LEU A 217 -9.08 11.13 5.74
C LEU A 217 -9.11 12.61 5.31
N ARG A 218 -10.06 13.39 5.85
CA ARG A 218 -10.16 14.84 5.60
C ARG A 218 -9.19 15.66 6.45
N TRP A 219 -9.03 15.32 7.73
CA TRP A 219 -8.28 16.11 8.70
C TRP A 219 -6.77 16.05 8.46
N GLN A 220 -6.23 14.85 8.24
CA GLN A 220 -4.83 14.62 7.89
C GLN A 220 -4.78 13.74 6.65
N PRO A 221 -4.89 14.35 5.45
CA PRO A 221 -4.93 13.60 4.21
C PRO A 221 -3.64 12.82 4.03
N VAL A 222 -3.80 11.54 3.66
CA VAL A 222 -2.70 10.62 3.42
C VAL A 222 -1.70 11.16 2.42
N ASN A 223 -2.21 11.81 1.37
CA ASN A 223 -1.39 12.43 0.34
C ASN A 223 -1.88 13.87 0.07
N PRO A 224 -1.24 14.89 0.66
CA PRO A 224 -1.65 16.29 0.50
C PRO A 224 -1.55 16.81 -0.93
N LEU A 225 -0.64 16.26 -1.74
CA LEU A 225 -0.47 16.59 -3.15
C LEU A 225 -0.70 15.34 -4.00
N VAL A 226 -1.70 15.38 -4.87
CA VAL A 226 -1.93 14.29 -5.83
C VAL A 226 -0.77 14.24 -6.83
N LEU A 227 -0.56 13.06 -7.45
CA LEU A 227 0.37 12.92 -8.57
C LEU A 227 0.10 13.96 -9.66
N ALA A 228 1.15 14.46 -10.30
CA ALA A 228 1.03 15.48 -11.34
C ALA A 228 0.11 14.99 -12.48
N HIS A 229 -0.95 15.73 -12.74
CA HIS A 229 -1.88 15.47 -13.84
C HIS A 229 -1.38 16.15 -15.12
N LEU A 230 -1.66 15.52 -16.28
CA LEU A 230 -1.41 16.10 -17.60
C LEU A 230 -2.74 16.45 -18.27
N SER A 231 -2.84 17.66 -18.84
CA SER A 231 -3.99 18.03 -19.67
C SER A 231 -3.94 17.28 -21.00
N ASN A 232 -5.00 16.56 -21.33
CA ASN A 232 -5.17 15.88 -22.62
C ASN A 232 -5.82 16.77 -23.70
N ILE A 233 -6.12 18.04 -23.39
CA ILE A 233 -6.77 18.99 -24.29
C ILE A 233 -5.84 20.19 -24.50
N GLN A 234 -5.48 20.47 -25.75
CA GLN A 234 -4.93 21.77 -26.13
C GLN A 234 -6.08 22.75 -26.32
N ARG A 235 -6.25 23.70 -25.38
CA ARG A 235 -7.00 24.91 -25.70
C ARG A 235 -6.13 25.78 -26.61
N ILE A 236 -6.28 25.60 -27.92
CA ILE A 236 -5.79 26.59 -28.88
C ILE A 236 -6.63 27.85 -28.62
N SER A 237 -6.04 28.85 -27.97
CA SER A 237 -6.55 30.22 -28.05
C SER A 237 -6.36 30.66 -29.49
N ASN A 238 -7.40 30.55 -30.32
CA ASN A 238 -7.40 31.24 -31.60
C ASN A 238 -7.32 32.75 -31.31
N PRO A 239 -6.37 33.46 -31.95
CA PRO A 239 -6.21 34.91 -31.80
C PRO A 239 -7.41 35.68 -32.36
#